data_AF-A0A915A3W8-F1
#
_entry.id   AF-A0A915A3W8-F1
#
_cell.length_a   1.000
_cell.length_b   1.000
_cell.length_c   1.000
_cell.angle_alpha   90.00
_cell.angle_beta   90.00
_cell.angle_gamma   90.00
#
_symmetry.space_group_name_H-M   'P 1'
#
loop_
_entity.id
_entity.type
_entity.pdbx_description
1 polymer ?
#
loop_
_entity_poly.entity_id
_entity_poly.type
_entity_poly.pdbx_seq_one_letter_code
_entity_poly.pdbx_strand_id
1 'polypeptide(L)'
;IIVGDLNTPLTSMDRSSRQKINKEIVELNEKLKQLDLIDIYRSLHPERAEYTFFSSAHGTFSRIDHMLGNKASLYKFKKIEIITSIFSDHNAIRLEINYKKKAEKGTKMWRLNNTLLNKQWIIEEIKEEIKKYLETNENDSMPYQLIWDTAKAVLRGKFIAIQAHLNKQEKSQISNLK
;
A
#
# COMPACT_ATOMS: atom_id res chain seq x y z
N ILE A 1 -0.51 1.79 -5.35
CA ILE A 1 0.36 2.97 -5.16
C ILE A 1 0.63 3.03 -3.68
N ILE A 2 1.90 3.05 -3.29
CA ILE A 2 2.34 3.26 -1.91
C ILE A 2 2.82 4.70 -1.82
N VAL A 3 2.39 5.44 -0.80
CA VAL A 3 2.74 6.84 -0.63
C VAL A 3 3.17 7.04 0.82
N GLY A 4 4.24 7.79 1.03
CA GLY A 4 4.63 8.21 2.37
C GLY A 4 5.95 8.94 2.38
N ASP A 5 6.28 9.44 3.56
CA ASP A 5 7.63 9.87 3.95
C ASP A 5 8.44 8.62 4.34
N LEU A 6 9.46 8.30 3.56
CA LEU A 6 10.36 7.18 3.83
C LEU A 6 11.58 7.62 4.64
N ASN A 7 11.75 8.91 4.91
CA ASN A 7 12.93 9.49 5.55
C ASN A 7 14.26 9.12 4.87
N THR A 8 14.22 8.68 3.62
CA THR A 8 15.41 8.24 2.89
C THR A 8 15.29 8.53 1.40
N PRO A 9 16.34 9.09 0.76
CA PRO A 9 16.39 9.25 -0.68
C PRO A 9 16.70 7.92 -1.36
N LEU A 10 15.98 7.62 -2.45
CA LEU A 10 16.16 6.37 -3.21
C LEU A 10 17.29 6.45 -4.24
N THR A 11 17.65 7.66 -4.70
CA THR A 11 18.71 7.89 -5.69
C THR A 11 19.63 9.03 -5.28
N SER A 12 20.85 9.10 -5.83
CA SER A 12 21.73 10.25 -5.62
C SER A 12 21.10 11.56 -6.11
N MET A 13 20.20 11.47 -7.09
CA MET A 13 19.47 12.62 -7.62
C MET A 13 18.48 13.22 -6.63
N ASP A 14 18.09 12.46 -5.61
CA ASP A 14 17.18 12.89 -4.56
C ASP A 14 17.86 13.74 -3.49
N ARG A 15 19.19 13.90 -3.54
CA ARG A 15 19.95 14.79 -2.65
C ARG A 15 20.53 15.95 -3.46
N SER A 16 20.46 17.17 -2.92
CA SER A 16 21.16 18.32 -3.51
C SER A 16 22.68 18.12 -3.54
N SER A 17 23.22 17.42 -2.54
CA SER A 17 24.65 17.08 -2.44
C SER A 17 25.13 16.05 -3.46
N ARG A 18 24.21 15.37 -4.16
CA ARG A 18 24.51 14.24 -5.08
C ARG A 18 25.34 13.12 -4.46
N GLN A 19 25.39 13.03 -3.13
CA GLN A 19 26.12 11.98 -2.44
C GLN A 19 25.61 10.61 -2.88
N LYS A 20 26.55 9.67 -2.99
CA LYS A 20 26.25 8.28 -3.34
C LYS A 20 25.30 7.67 -2.29
N ILE A 21 24.34 6.88 -2.76
CA ILE A 21 23.46 6.11 -1.87
C ILE A 21 24.27 5.03 -1.13
N ASN A 22 23.90 4.76 0.12
CA ASN A 22 24.55 3.73 0.92
C ASN A 22 24.12 2.32 0.48
N LYS A 23 24.74 1.29 1.04
CA LYS A 23 24.45 -0.11 0.69
C LYS A 23 23.02 -0.52 1.02
N GLU A 24 22.48 -0.05 2.14
CA GLU A 24 21.11 -0.36 2.59
C GLU A 24 20.05 0.17 1.62
N ILE A 25 20.23 1.38 1.09
CA ILE A 25 19.34 1.96 0.07
C ILE A 25 19.43 1.18 -1.24
N VAL A 26 20.62 0.69 -1.62
CA VAL A 26 20.77 -0.19 -2.78
C VAL A 26 19.99 -1.49 -2.58
N GLU A 27 20.10 -2.12 -1.41
CA GLU A 27 19.33 -3.33 -1.07
C GLU A 27 17.82 -3.07 -1.05
N LEU A 28 17.39 -1.92 -0.54
CA LEU A 28 15.99 -1.48 -0.59
C LEU A 28 15.50 -1.35 -2.03
N ASN A 29 16.26 -0.67 -2.89
CA ASN A 29 15.91 -0.49 -4.30
C ASN A 29 15.81 -1.84 -5.04
N GLU A 30 16.69 -2.80 -4.75
CA GLU A 30 16.58 -4.15 -5.32
C GLU A 30 15.32 -4.87 -4.83
N LYS A 31 14.94 -4.75 -3.55
CA LYS A 31 13.66 -5.30 -3.04
C LYS A 31 12.46 -4.64 -3.71
N LEU A 32 12.46 -3.31 -3.87
CA LEU A 32 11.39 -2.60 -4.58
C LEU A 32 11.25 -3.12 -6.01
N LYS A 33 12.37 -3.33 -6.70
CA LYS A 33 12.41 -3.89 -8.05
C LYS A 33 11.90 -5.33 -8.11
N GLN A 34 12.22 -6.18 -7.14
CA GLN A 34 11.67 -7.55 -7.03
C GLN A 34 10.16 -7.56 -6.86
N LEU A 35 9.59 -6.53 -6.21
CA LEU A 35 8.14 -6.37 -6.03
C LEU A 35 7.45 -5.67 -7.23
N ASP A 36 8.17 -5.48 -8.34
CA ASP A 36 7.72 -4.69 -9.51
C ASP A 36 7.26 -3.27 -9.17
N LEU A 37 7.84 -2.69 -8.11
CA LEU A 37 7.60 -1.32 -7.68
C LEU A 37 8.66 -0.39 -8.25
N ILE A 38 8.21 0.80 -8.61
CA ILE A 38 9.03 1.87 -9.16
C ILE A 38 8.69 3.18 -8.45
N ASP A 39 9.67 4.07 -8.34
CA ASP A 39 9.42 5.46 -7.96
C ASP A 39 8.78 6.21 -9.15
N ILE A 40 7.51 6.59 -9.00
CA ILE A 40 6.74 7.23 -10.07
C ILE A 40 7.35 8.58 -10.44
N TYR A 41 7.78 9.35 -9.45
CA TYR A 41 8.36 10.68 -9.67
C TYR A 41 9.63 10.58 -10.48
N ARG A 42 10.56 9.72 -10.06
CA ARG A 42 11.85 9.54 -10.74
C ARG A 42 11.71 8.87 -12.11
N SER A 43 10.68 8.04 -12.30
CA SER A 43 10.37 7.43 -13.60
C SER A 43 9.90 8.45 -14.63
N LEU A 44 9.13 9.47 -14.21
CA LEU A 44 8.65 10.53 -15.10
C LEU A 44 9.64 11.70 -15.24
N HIS A 45 10.48 11.93 -14.22
CA HIS A 45 11.43 13.05 -14.16
C HIS A 45 12.84 12.56 -13.74
N PRO A 46 13.53 11.74 -14.55
CA PRO A 46 14.78 11.09 -14.16
C PRO A 46 15.85 12.10 -13.73
N GLU A 47 15.95 13.23 -14.43
CA GLU A 47 17.03 14.20 -14.24
C GLU A 47 16.63 15.43 -13.40
N ARG A 48 15.35 15.57 -13.06
CA ARG A 48 14.85 16.77 -12.38
C ARG A 48 15.31 16.82 -10.93
N ALA A 49 15.86 17.98 -10.55
CA ALA A 49 16.34 18.28 -9.20
C ALA A 49 15.28 19.07 -8.43
N GLU A 50 14.21 18.39 -8.01
CA GLU A 50 13.20 18.95 -7.11
C GLU A 50 13.14 18.09 -5.84
N TYR A 51 12.82 18.74 -4.73
CA TYR A 51 13.00 18.19 -3.39
C TYR A 51 11.74 18.40 -2.55
N THR A 52 11.51 17.49 -1.62
CA THR A 52 10.36 17.55 -0.74
C THR A 52 10.69 18.14 0.62
N PHE A 53 11.95 18.10 1.04
CA PHE A 53 12.36 18.49 2.38
C PHE A 53 13.65 19.30 2.37
N PHE A 54 13.76 20.25 3.31
CA PHE A 54 14.98 21.00 3.58
C PHE A 54 15.50 20.68 4.99
N SER A 55 16.71 20.13 5.07
CA SER A 55 17.40 19.92 6.34
C SER A 55 18.17 21.19 6.72
N SER A 56 17.66 21.93 7.70
CA SER A 56 18.31 23.14 8.23
C SER A 56 19.65 22.85 8.92
N ALA A 57 19.79 21.71 9.60
CA ALA A 57 21.04 21.32 10.26
C ALA A 57 22.20 21.08 9.28
N HIS A 58 21.89 20.63 8.07
CA HIS A 58 22.90 20.32 7.05
C HIS A 58 22.88 21.31 5.87
N GLY A 59 21.93 22.25 5.85
CA GLY A 59 21.74 23.18 4.73
C GLY A 59 21.50 22.48 3.39
N THR A 60 20.86 21.31 3.39
CA THR A 60 20.69 20.47 2.19
C THR A 60 19.24 20.17 1.89
N PHE A 61 18.92 20.03 0.60
CA PHE A 61 17.60 19.63 0.14
C PHE A 61 17.60 18.15 -0.21
N SER A 62 16.53 17.46 0.20
CA SER A 62 16.34 16.05 -0.11
C SER A 62 14.91 15.76 -0.54
N ARG A 63 14.73 14.74 -1.38
CA ARG A 63 13.43 14.15 -1.67
C ARG A 63 13.32 12.84 -0.89
N ILE A 64 12.54 12.87 0.17
CA ILE A 64 12.32 11.74 1.11
C ILE A 64 10.86 11.28 1.15
N ASP A 65 9.97 12.06 0.54
CA ASP A 65 8.59 11.66 0.27
C ASP A 65 8.54 10.97 -1.10
N HIS A 66 7.98 9.76 -1.13
CA HIS A 66 7.93 8.95 -2.35
C HIS A 66 6.53 8.44 -2.65
N MET A 67 6.21 8.39 -3.94
CA MET A 67 5.05 7.67 -4.47
C MET A 67 5.55 6.49 -5.29
N LEU A 68 5.38 5.27 -4.75
CA LEU A 68 5.75 4.03 -5.42
C LEU A 68 4.56 3.46 -6.18
N GLY A 69 4.77 3.12 -7.44
CA GLY A 69 3.79 2.56 -8.36
C GLY A 69 4.21 1.19 -8.86
N ASN A 70 3.26 0.39 -9.33
CA ASN A 70 3.60 -0.83 -10.06
C ASN A 70 4.09 -0.46 -11.47
N LYS A 71 5.18 -1.07 -11.92
CA LYS A 71 5.79 -0.84 -13.24
C LYS A 71 4.80 -0.99 -14.40
N ALA A 72 3.92 -1.98 -14.35
CA ALA A 72 2.90 -2.21 -15.39
C ALA A 72 1.82 -1.12 -15.43
N SER A 73 1.69 -0.31 -14.38
CA SER A 73 0.71 0.78 -14.30
C SER A 73 1.27 2.15 -14.72
N LEU A 74 2.51 2.21 -15.22
CA LEU A 74 3.14 3.46 -15.68
C LEU A 74 2.27 4.27 -16.64
N TYR A 75 1.62 3.60 -17.61
CA TYR A 75 0.76 4.24 -18.61
C TYR A 75 -0.47 4.95 -18.02
N LYS A 76 -0.82 4.67 -16.75
CA LYS A 76 -1.94 5.31 -16.05
C LYS A 76 -1.52 6.62 -15.39
N PHE A 77 -0.23 6.86 -15.16
CA PHE A 77 0.25 8.08 -14.52
C PHE A 77 0.40 9.18 -15.57
N LYS A 78 -0.39 10.25 -15.44
CA LYS A 78 -0.42 11.34 -16.42
C LYS A 78 0.57 12.44 -16.08
N LYS A 79 0.61 12.86 -14.82
CA LYS A 79 1.48 13.94 -14.34
C LYS A 79 1.80 13.71 -12.88
N ILE A 80 3.03 14.00 -12.48
CA ILE A 80 3.43 14.09 -11.08
C ILE A 80 4.23 15.37 -10.87
N GLU A 81 3.98 16.06 -9.76
CA GLU A 81 4.64 17.31 -9.42
C GLU A 81 4.78 17.48 -7.90
N ILE A 82 5.81 18.22 -7.50
CA ILE A 82 6.03 18.64 -6.12
C ILE A 82 5.43 20.04 -5.94
N ILE A 83 4.64 20.23 -4.90
CA ILE A 83 3.94 21.47 -4.58
C ILE A 83 4.51 22.00 -3.27
N THR A 84 5.03 23.22 -3.30
CA THR A 84 5.54 23.90 -2.11
C THR A 84 4.45 24.06 -1.05
N SER A 85 4.76 23.69 0.19
CA SER A 85 3.86 23.84 1.33
C SER A 85 4.32 25.00 2.21
N ILE A 86 3.37 25.81 2.70
CA ILE A 86 3.62 26.81 3.74
C ILE A 86 3.27 26.29 5.15
N PHE A 87 2.58 25.15 5.22
CA PHE A 87 2.05 24.57 6.47
C PHE A 87 2.90 23.44 7.02
N SER A 88 3.90 22.98 6.28
CA SER A 88 4.80 21.89 6.66
C SER A 88 6.20 22.20 6.12
N ASP A 89 7.19 21.68 6.84
CA ASP A 89 8.58 21.53 6.42
C ASP A 89 8.75 20.56 5.23
N HIS A 90 7.71 19.82 4.87
CA HIS A 90 7.63 19.01 3.66
C HIS A 90 6.75 19.65 2.58
N ASN A 91 7.23 19.62 1.34
CA ASN A 91 6.45 19.88 0.15
C ASN A 91 5.56 18.69 -0.18
N ALA A 92 4.34 18.95 -0.63
CA ALA A 92 3.40 17.91 -1.02
C ALA A 92 3.76 17.33 -2.40
N ILE A 93 3.43 16.05 -2.62
CA ILE A 93 3.51 15.42 -3.94
C ILE A 93 2.10 15.21 -4.48
N ARG A 94 1.84 15.68 -5.70
CA ARG A 94 0.56 15.49 -6.39
C ARG A 94 0.75 14.59 -7.60
N LEU A 95 -0.04 13.53 -7.68
CA LEU A 95 -0.08 12.59 -8.81
C LEU A 95 -1.45 12.63 -9.49
N GLU A 96 -1.46 12.95 -10.77
CA GLU A 96 -2.63 12.86 -11.65
C GLU A 96 -2.64 11.50 -12.35
N ILE A 97 -3.75 10.76 -12.20
CA ILE A 97 -3.91 9.40 -12.75
C ILE A 97 -5.00 9.42 -13.82
N ASN A 98 -4.67 8.96 -15.02
CA ASN A 98 -5.64 8.70 -16.08
C ASN A 98 -6.32 7.35 -15.84
N TYR A 99 -7.49 7.38 -15.23
CA TYR A 99 -8.41 6.25 -15.29
C TYR A 99 -9.20 6.36 -16.59
N LYS A 100 -8.93 5.52 -17.59
CA LYS A 100 -9.95 5.26 -18.61
C LYS A 100 -11.18 4.78 -17.85
N LYS A 101 -12.33 5.47 -17.99
CA LYS A 101 -13.64 5.01 -17.51
C LYS A 101 -14.00 3.69 -18.20
N LYS A 102 -13.33 2.58 -17.86
CA LYS A 102 -14.02 1.30 -17.80
C LYS A 102 -14.71 1.28 -16.45
N ALA A 103 -15.81 2.03 -16.36
CA ALA A 103 -16.91 1.59 -15.54
C ALA A 103 -17.56 0.40 -16.27
N GLU A 104 -16.79 -0.66 -16.55
CA GLU A 104 -17.38 -1.97 -16.41
C GLU A 104 -17.83 -1.97 -14.96
N LYS A 105 -19.13 -2.13 -14.71
CA LYS A 105 -19.62 -2.54 -13.39
C LYS A 105 -18.91 -3.87 -13.11
N GLY A 106 -17.67 -3.81 -12.65
CA GLY A 106 -16.88 -4.98 -12.32
C GLY A 106 -17.72 -5.78 -11.35
N THR A 107 -17.87 -7.06 -11.64
CA THR A 107 -18.52 -8.07 -10.81
C THR A 107 -18.36 -7.67 -9.35
N LYS A 108 -19.47 -7.32 -8.65
CA LYS A 108 -19.46 -6.70 -7.30
C LYS A 108 -18.24 -7.16 -6.51
N MET A 109 -17.19 -6.35 -6.54
CA MET A 109 -15.90 -6.77 -5.99
C MET A 109 -16.12 -6.83 -4.49
N TRP A 110 -16.01 -8.02 -3.90
CA TRP A 110 -16.28 -8.19 -2.48
C TRP A 110 -15.35 -7.29 -1.68
N ARG A 111 -15.92 -6.61 -0.70
CA ARG A 111 -15.22 -5.72 0.20
C ARG A 111 -15.57 -6.12 1.62
N LEU A 112 -14.55 -6.27 2.45
CA LEU A 112 -14.72 -6.52 3.88
C LEU A 112 -15.48 -5.35 4.53
N ASN A 113 -16.46 -5.68 5.35
CA ASN A 113 -17.07 -4.71 6.25
C ASN A 113 -16.17 -4.52 7.47
N ASN A 114 -15.42 -3.42 7.50
CA ASN A 114 -14.43 -3.17 8.56
C ASN A 114 -15.06 -3.02 9.96
N THR A 115 -16.37 -2.76 10.07
CA THR A 115 -17.04 -2.70 11.39
C THR A 115 -17.04 -4.05 12.11
N LEU A 116 -16.86 -5.16 11.40
CA LEU A 116 -16.70 -6.49 12.01
C LEU A 116 -15.46 -6.53 12.92
N LEU A 117 -14.40 -5.80 12.56
CA LEU A 117 -13.17 -5.73 13.33
C LEU A 117 -13.30 -4.88 14.60
N ASN A 118 -14.47 -4.26 14.85
CA ASN A 118 -14.73 -3.58 16.13
C ASN A 118 -15.17 -4.58 17.22
N LYS A 119 -15.54 -5.81 16.85
CA LYS A 119 -15.99 -6.84 17.80
C LYS A 119 -14.79 -7.71 18.20
N GLN A 120 -14.40 -7.66 19.47
CA GLN A 120 -13.19 -8.35 19.96
C GLN A 120 -13.20 -9.85 19.64
N TRP A 121 -14.33 -10.53 19.80
CA TRP A 121 -14.43 -11.96 19.53
C TRP A 121 -14.14 -12.32 18.06
N ILE A 122 -14.52 -11.45 17.11
CA ILE A 122 -14.22 -11.64 15.68
C ILE A 122 -12.71 -11.52 15.46
N ILE A 123 -12.05 -10.55 16.11
CA ILE A 123 -10.60 -10.39 16.00
C ILE A 123 -9.88 -11.66 16.48
N GLU A 124 -10.25 -12.19 17.65
CA GLU A 124 -9.61 -13.39 18.20
C GLU A 124 -9.89 -14.63 17.33
N GLU A 125 -11.10 -14.80 16.82
CA GLU A 125 -11.42 -15.90 15.90
C GLU A 125 -10.59 -15.83 14.61
N ILE A 126 -10.43 -14.63 14.04
CA ILE A 126 -9.63 -14.44 12.83
C ILE A 126 -8.13 -14.67 13.09
N LYS A 127 -7.61 -14.25 14.26
CA LYS A 127 -6.22 -14.54 14.64
C LYS A 127 -5.97 -16.04 14.73
N GLU A 128 -6.86 -16.78 15.38
CA GLU A 128 -6.74 -18.25 15.47
C GLU A 128 -6.85 -18.92 14.10
N GLU A 129 -7.72 -18.41 13.22
CA GLU A 129 -7.79 -18.94 11.86
C GLU A 129 -6.50 -18.70 11.06
N ILE A 130 -5.89 -17.52 11.18
CA ILE A 130 -4.59 -17.22 10.55
C ILE A 130 -3.54 -18.19 11.09
N LYS A 131 -3.47 -18.37 12.41
CA LYS A 131 -2.50 -19.27 13.04
C LYS A 131 -2.65 -20.70 12.53
N LYS A 132 -3.87 -21.23 12.54
CA LYS A 132 -4.19 -22.57 12.03
C LYS A 132 -3.83 -22.71 10.55
N TYR A 133 -4.13 -21.68 9.74
CA TYR A 133 -3.79 -21.69 8.32
C TYR A 133 -2.27 -21.80 8.11
N LEU A 134 -1.48 -21.00 8.82
CA LEU A 134 -0.02 -21.01 8.71
C LEU A 134 0.55 -22.36 9.18
N GLU A 135 0.14 -22.87 10.34
CA GLU A 135 0.59 -24.18 10.87
C GLU A 135 0.34 -25.35 9.90
N THR A 136 -0.73 -25.27 9.09
CA THR A 136 -1.10 -26.35 8.16
C THR A 136 -0.48 -26.19 6.76
N ASN A 137 -0.13 -24.97 6.35
CA ASN A 137 0.22 -24.65 4.97
C ASN A 137 1.62 -24.06 4.79
N GLU A 138 2.31 -23.67 5.86
CA GLU A 138 3.72 -23.29 5.80
C GLU A 138 4.57 -24.54 5.52
N ASN A 139 5.06 -24.62 4.29
CA ASN A 139 6.04 -25.62 3.84
C ASN A 139 7.15 -24.87 3.11
N ASP A 140 8.41 -25.17 3.43
CA ASP A 140 9.61 -24.55 2.86
C ASP A 140 9.65 -24.57 1.32
N SER A 141 8.86 -25.42 0.67
CA SER A 141 8.79 -25.54 -0.79
C SER A 141 7.83 -24.56 -1.49
N MET A 142 6.94 -23.86 -0.77
CA MET A 142 5.87 -23.07 -1.40
C MET A 142 6.23 -21.58 -1.54
N PRO A 143 6.00 -20.94 -2.70
CA PRO A 143 6.24 -19.51 -2.84
C PRO A 143 5.35 -18.69 -1.89
N TYR A 144 5.94 -17.69 -1.21
CA TYR A 144 5.23 -16.79 -0.30
C TYR A 144 3.98 -16.15 -0.91
N GLN A 145 4.01 -15.84 -2.21
CA GLN A 145 2.87 -15.26 -2.90
C GLN A 145 1.66 -16.20 -2.94
N LEU A 146 1.88 -17.50 -3.14
CA LEU A 146 0.81 -18.50 -3.19
C LEU A 146 0.23 -18.75 -1.79
N ILE A 147 1.07 -18.76 -0.76
CA ILE A 147 0.65 -18.81 0.65
C ILE A 147 -0.25 -17.60 0.95
N TRP A 148 0.20 -16.39 0.59
CA TRP A 148 -0.57 -15.17 0.84
C TRP A 148 -1.89 -15.12 0.06
N ASP A 149 -1.89 -15.51 -1.21
CA ASP A 149 -3.09 -15.52 -2.05
C ASP A 149 -4.14 -16.51 -1.52
N THR A 150 -3.70 -17.68 -1.06
CA THR A 150 -4.58 -18.70 -0.48
C THR A 150 -5.09 -18.27 0.90
N ALA A 151 -4.24 -17.69 1.75
CA ALA A 151 -4.65 -17.14 3.05
C ALA A 151 -5.78 -16.11 2.88
N LYS A 152 -5.64 -15.17 1.93
CA LYS A 152 -6.68 -14.17 1.63
C LYS A 152 -8.01 -14.81 1.23
N ALA A 153 -7.99 -15.90 0.46
CA ALA A 153 -9.20 -16.61 0.05
C ALA A 153 -9.90 -17.26 1.26
N VAL A 154 -9.14 -17.92 2.14
CA VAL A 154 -9.65 -18.54 3.38
C VAL A 154 -10.30 -17.48 4.29
N LEU A 155 -9.57 -16.41 4.56
CA LEU A 155 -10.06 -15.32 5.42
C LEU A 155 -11.31 -14.66 4.85
N ARG A 156 -11.36 -14.44 3.54
CA ARG A 156 -12.56 -13.92 2.87
C ARG A 156 -13.77 -14.82 3.09
N GLY A 157 -13.61 -16.14 2.96
CA GLY A 157 -14.67 -17.11 3.25
C GLY A 157 -15.19 -17.01 4.68
N LYS A 158 -14.27 -16.87 5.66
CA LYS A 158 -14.60 -16.72 7.07
C LYS A 158 -15.38 -15.45 7.36
N PHE A 159 -14.94 -14.31 6.84
CA PHE A 159 -15.66 -13.05 7.01
C PHE A 159 -17.05 -13.07 6.37
N ILE A 160 -17.21 -13.73 5.22
CA ILE A 160 -18.53 -13.91 4.59
C ILE A 160 -19.46 -14.74 5.49
N ALA A 161 -18.95 -15.83 6.07
CA ALA A 161 -19.73 -16.68 6.97
C ALA A 161 -20.16 -15.94 8.26
N ILE A 162 -19.23 -15.21 8.89
CA ILE A 162 -19.51 -14.39 10.08
C ILE A 162 -20.56 -13.33 9.77
N GLN A 163 -20.42 -12.61 8.65
CA GLN A 163 -21.39 -11.58 8.24
C GLN A 163 -22.77 -12.19 7.97
N ALA A 164 -22.84 -13.36 7.32
CA ALA A 164 -24.10 -14.06 7.08
C ALA A 164 -24.78 -14.49 8.39
N HIS A 165 -24.01 -14.97 9.37
CA HIS A 165 -24.49 -15.32 10.69
C HIS A 165 -25.08 -14.12 11.43
N LEU A 166 -24.34 -13.01 11.50
CA LEU A 166 -24.81 -11.76 12.14
C LEU A 166 -26.08 -11.22 11.50
N ASN A 167 -26.14 -11.20 10.16
CA ASN A 167 -27.33 -10.75 9.44
C ASN A 167 -28.56 -11.62 9.75
N LYS A 168 -28.36 -12.92 10.00
CA LYS A 168 -29.44 -13.84 10.39
C LYS A 168 -29.92 -13.55 11.82
N GLN A 169 -29.00 -13.28 12.75
CA GLN A 169 -29.33 -12.91 14.13
C GLN A 169 -30.11 -11.58 14.19
N GLU A 170 -29.66 -10.55 13.48
CA GLU A 170 -30.33 -9.25 13.41
C GLU A 170 -31.76 -9.39 12.88
N LYS A 171 -31.95 -10.17 11.81
CA LYS A 171 -33.29 -10.44 11.26
C LYS A 171 -34.20 -11.15 12.28
N SER A 172 -33.68 -12.12 13.03
CA SER A 172 -34.48 -12.80 14.07
C SER A 172 -34.86 -11.88 15.24
N GLN A 173 -34.00 -10.93 15.61
CA GLN A 173 -34.32 -9.97 16.66
C GLN A 173 -35.43 -9.01 16.20
N ILE A 174 -35.35 -8.52 14.95
CA ILE A 174 -36.37 -7.64 14.38
C ILE A 174 -37.73 -8.36 14.26
N SER A 175 -37.74 -9.65 13.90
CA SER A 175 -39.00 -10.41 13.82
C SER A 175 -39.66 -10.61 15.18
N ASN A 176 -38.88 -10.70 16.26
CA ASN A 176 -39.41 -10.88 17.63
C ASN A 176 -39.91 -9.58 18.27
N LEU A 177 -39.61 -8.42 17.67
CA LEU A 177 -40.07 -7.10 18.12
C LEU A 177 -41.36 -6.64 17.41
N LYS A 178 -41.82 -7.38 16.40
CA LYS A 178 -43.10 -7.16 15.69
C LYS A 178 -44.18 -8.08 16.24
#